data_AF-A0A8J2VTD4-F1
#
_entry.id   AF-A0A8J2VTD4-F1
#
_cell.length_a   1.000
_cell.length_b   1.000
_cell.length_c   1.000
_cell.angle_alpha   90.00
_cell.angle_beta   90.00
_cell.angle_gamma   90.00
#
_symmetry.space_group_name_H-M   'P 1'
#
loop_
_entity.id
_entity.type
_entity.pdbx_description
1 polymer ?
#
loop_
_entity_poly.entity_id
_entity_poly.type
_entity_poly.pdbx_seq_one_letter_code
_entity_poly.pdbx_strand_id
1 'polypeptide(L)'
;MIVFRNKCLLCLIKCRHPECPEQIDWLRDVISWSSSLRSEISSPAAARSAAAAHAQRAKIDARDDGSKDALARGQSLLDKEHPSSAEIEERCRTVVDELGRLANAWAERQVALDQLIDWRCFLRDAKQLNALCAAQEAALATGTLLLQQNHVESERIQEELAAVNDRRKKLDVVVGVRRGALLRARPRAQFTRDTAEARSWVADKMAQLQLITGEVTDLEQLEREWTTLEDAVEQRGHDVKVDDNHVKSVQALADKLMQQGPTQHAVSVAARRDGVLLKWRALTGALQRYRERLAAALQLHSFNRDVQETSERLSCKAALFRSEECGRDLSAAHELKRRLEAAVREAGAIRDWIQQLKNDGAALARRCIKVGAAATAGGHARSDMLVDAIKEHKFEENLKETEKRLDRAEPDSVTDAQAQLEHLHETKIIPPDLLPSIFENALESDVLSSVLRTVHNNMDRFPHSVVAYLKNICRVKRFSALAMFLSAIDKECK
;
A
#
# COMPACT_ATOMS: atom_id res chain seq x y z
N MET A 1 -2.05 53.28 4.94
CA MET A 1 -2.11 51.95 5.59
C MET A 1 -3.52 51.62 6.13
N ILE A 2 -4.61 51.89 5.38
CA ILE A 2 -5.98 51.50 5.76
C ILE A 2 -6.81 51.28 4.48
N VAL A 3 -6.56 50.18 3.75
CA VAL A 3 -7.47 49.71 2.68
C VAL A 3 -7.71 48.19 2.73
N PHE A 4 -6.97 47.43 3.54
CA PHE A 4 -7.07 45.96 3.56
C PHE A 4 -7.99 45.35 4.64
N ARG A 5 -8.76 46.14 5.39
CA ARG A 5 -9.55 45.62 6.52
C ARG A 5 -11.06 45.45 6.27
N ASN A 6 -11.59 45.88 5.13
CA ASN A 6 -13.04 45.83 4.87
C ASN A 6 -13.53 44.69 3.95
N LYS A 7 -12.66 43.94 3.28
CA LYS A 7 -13.09 42.75 2.51
C LYS A 7 -13.27 41.48 3.36
N CYS A 8 -12.55 41.33 4.48
CA CYS A 8 -12.72 40.15 5.35
C CYS A 8 -13.98 40.21 6.23
N LEU A 9 -14.38 41.40 6.72
CA LEU A 9 -15.56 41.53 7.59
C LEU A 9 -16.89 41.44 6.83
N LEU A 10 -16.93 41.87 5.57
CA LEU A 10 -18.12 41.73 4.71
C LEU A 10 -18.36 40.29 4.23
N CYS A 11 -17.32 39.44 4.13
CA CYS A 11 -17.48 38.00 3.91
C CYS A 11 -17.91 37.25 5.18
N LEU A 12 -17.43 37.66 6.36
CA LEU A 12 -17.80 37.02 7.63
C LEU A 12 -19.24 37.32 8.07
N ILE A 13 -19.84 38.42 7.61
CA ILE A 13 -21.21 38.82 8.00
C ILE A 13 -22.26 38.42 6.95
N LYS A 14 -21.90 38.21 5.68
CA LYS A 14 -22.83 37.75 4.63
C LYS A 14 -23.16 36.25 4.65
N CYS A 15 -22.44 35.44 5.42
CA CYS A 15 -22.58 33.97 5.40
C CYS A 15 -23.45 33.37 6.52
N ARG A 16 -24.34 34.15 7.14
CA ARG A 16 -25.41 33.58 7.99
C ARG A 16 -26.72 33.57 7.23
N HIS A 17 -26.82 32.72 6.21
CA HIS A 17 -28.14 32.22 5.80
C HIS A 17 -28.67 31.40 6.98
N PRO A 18 -29.83 31.75 7.58
CA PRO A 18 -30.39 31.04 8.74
C PRO A 18 -30.64 29.55 8.48
N GLU A 19 -30.78 29.18 7.20
CA GLU A 19 -31.01 27.81 6.74
C GLU A 19 -29.78 26.89 6.88
N CYS A 20 -28.55 27.43 6.88
CA CYS A 20 -27.33 26.60 6.89
C CYS A 20 -27.03 25.96 8.26
N PRO A 21 -27.08 26.68 9.40
CA PRO A 21 -26.91 26.08 10.72
C PRO A 21 -27.99 25.03 11.02
N GLU A 22 -29.25 25.33 10.70
CA GLU A 22 -30.38 24.41 10.88
C GLU A 22 -30.21 23.13 10.07
N GLN A 23 -29.76 23.23 8.82
CA GLN A 23 -29.46 22.08 7.98
C GLN A 23 -28.32 21.23 8.55
N ILE A 24 -27.22 21.86 8.99
CA ILE A 24 -26.04 21.18 9.53
C ILE A 24 -26.35 20.46 10.84
N ASP A 25 -27.15 21.06 11.72
CA ASP A 25 -27.58 20.46 12.98
C ASP A 25 -28.56 19.31 12.75
N TRP A 26 -29.48 19.46 11.79
CA TRP A 26 -30.37 18.37 11.38
C TRP A 26 -29.57 17.17 10.85
N LEU A 27 -28.57 17.39 9.98
CA LEU A 27 -27.73 16.32 9.44
C LEU A 27 -26.97 15.60 10.57
N ARG A 28 -26.50 16.33 11.59
CA ARG A 28 -25.85 15.74 12.77
C ARG A 28 -26.81 14.90 13.59
N ASP A 29 -28.05 15.37 13.79
CA ASP A 29 -29.08 14.64 14.53
C ASP A 29 -29.44 13.32 13.83
N VAL A 30 -29.55 13.30 12.51
CA VAL A 30 -29.85 12.05 11.78
C VAL A 30 -28.70 11.05 11.81
N ILE A 31 -27.45 11.51 11.85
CA ILE A 31 -26.29 10.64 12.08
C ILE A 31 -26.33 10.01 13.48
N SER A 32 -26.61 10.80 14.53
CA SER A 32 -26.64 10.29 15.91
C SER A 32 -27.84 9.37 16.15
N TRP A 33 -29.02 9.73 15.62
CA TRP A 33 -30.22 8.90 15.67
C TRP A 33 -30.03 7.57 14.94
N SER A 34 -29.52 7.60 13.70
CA SER A 34 -29.38 6.39 12.88
C SER A 34 -28.35 5.42 13.49
N SER A 35 -27.23 5.93 14.00
CA SER A 35 -26.22 5.12 14.69
C SER A 35 -26.75 4.50 15.99
N SER A 36 -27.51 5.26 16.79
CA SER A 36 -28.15 4.75 18.01
C SER A 36 -29.18 3.67 17.70
N LEU A 37 -30.09 3.92 16.75
CA LEU A 37 -31.12 2.96 16.36
C LEU A 37 -30.53 1.69 15.73
N ARG A 38 -29.44 1.82 14.96
CA ARG A 38 -28.70 0.66 14.43
C ARG A 38 -28.16 -0.22 15.56
N SER A 39 -27.62 0.39 16.62
CA SER A 39 -27.15 -0.34 17.81
C SER A 39 -28.29 -1.08 18.51
N GLU A 40 -29.46 -0.43 18.65
CA GLU A 40 -30.67 -1.07 19.19
C GLU A 40 -31.13 -2.27 18.34
N ILE A 41 -31.17 -2.12 17.01
CA ILE A 41 -31.62 -3.18 16.07
C ILE A 41 -30.66 -4.37 16.07
N SER A 42 -29.36 -4.10 16.18
CA SER A 42 -28.31 -5.13 16.17
C SER A 42 -28.23 -5.91 17.49
N SER A 43 -28.94 -5.50 18.53
CA SER A 43 -28.91 -6.14 19.85
C SER A 43 -29.60 -7.53 19.84
N PRO A 44 -28.94 -8.58 20.39
CA PRO A 44 -29.53 -9.93 20.50
C PRO A 44 -30.79 -9.98 21.38
N ALA A 45 -30.92 -9.07 22.34
CA ALA A 45 -32.07 -9.01 23.25
C ALA A 45 -33.33 -8.47 22.55
N ALA A 46 -33.15 -7.49 21.65
CA ALA A 46 -34.21 -6.99 20.78
C ALA A 46 -34.66 -8.04 19.75
N ALA A 47 -33.81 -9.06 19.49
CA ALA A 47 -33.97 -10.01 18.40
C ALA A 47 -35.26 -10.88 18.46
N ARG A 48 -35.88 -11.01 19.63
CA ARG A 48 -36.93 -12.02 19.86
C ARG A 48 -38.37 -11.47 19.96
N SER A 49 -38.54 -10.15 19.94
CA SER A 49 -39.83 -9.49 20.11
C SER A 49 -40.33 -8.86 18.79
N ALA A 50 -41.46 -9.34 18.29
CA ALA A 50 -42.13 -8.74 17.13
C ALA A 50 -42.61 -7.32 17.43
N ALA A 51 -43.10 -7.06 18.65
CA ALA A 51 -43.52 -5.73 19.08
C ALA A 51 -42.35 -4.73 19.07
N ALA A 52 -41.17 -5.14 19.56
CA ALA A 52 -39.97 -4.30 19.51
C ALA A 52 -39.55 -3.99 18.07
N ALA A 53 -39.60 -4.99 17.18
CA ALA A 53 -39.29 -4.81 15.76
C ALA A 53 -40.28 -3.85 15.08
N HIS A 54 -41.58 -3.99 15.31
CA HIS A 54 -42.58 -3.06 14.77
C HIS A 54 -42.36 -1.63 15.27
N ALA A 55 -42.03 -1.44 16.54
CA ALA A 55 -41.70 -0.12 17.08
C ALA A 55 -40.45 0.48 16.40
N GLN A 56 -39.40 -0.32 16.20
CA GLN A 56 -38.21 0.10 15.48
C GLN A 56 -38.50 0.46 14.02
N ARG A 57 -39.33 -0.32 13.31
CA ARG A 57 -39.76 -0.01 11.95
C ARG A 57 -40.50 1.32 11.87
N ALA A 58 -41.44 1.54 12.78
CA ALA A 58 -42.19 2.78 12.86
C ALA A 58 -41.27 3.99 13.10
N LYS A 59 -40.22 3.85 13.92
CA LYS A 59 -39.19 4.90 14.09
C LYS A 59 -38.47 5.22 12.77
N ILE A 60 -38.14 4.21 11.97
CA ILE A 60 -37.47 4.40 10.67
C ILE A 60 -38.43 5.10 9.70
N ASP A 61 -39.64 4.58 9.54
CA ASP A 61 -40.63 5.11 8.59
C ASP A 61 -41.01 6.57 8.94
N ALA A 62 -41.13 6.90 10.22
CA ALA A 62 -41.43 8.28 10.67
C ALA A 62 -40.30 9.30 10.37
N ARG A 63 -39.07 8.84 10.12
CA ARG A 63 -37.90 9.69 9.86
C ARG A 63 -37.50 9.71 8.38
N ASP A 64 -38.07 8.83 7.55
CA ASP A 64 -37.66 8.62 6.16
C ASP A 64 -37.92 9.86 5.29
N ASP A 65 -39.14 10.42 5.34
CA ASP A 65 -39.51 11.61 4.57
C ASP A 65 -38.69 12.84 5.00
N GLY A 66 -38.54 13.05 6.32
CA GLY A 66 -37.70 14.12 6.83
C GLY A 66 -36.24 14.02 6.39
N SER A 67 -35.74 12.78 6.19
CA SER A 67 -34.38 12.54 5.72
C SER A 67 -34.20 12.79 4.24
N LYS A 68 -35.18 12.39 3.42
CA LYS A 68 -35.21 12.74 2.00
C LYS A 68 -35.28 14.25 1.80
N ASP A 69 -36.13 14.93 2.56
CA ASP A 69 -36.29 16.38 2.47
C ASP A 69 -35.00 17.12 2.86
N ALA A 70 -34.31 16.65 3.89
CA ALA A 70 -33.04 17.25 4.28
C ALA A 70 -31.93 17.00 3.26
N LEU A 71 -31.84 15.82 2.68
CA LEU A 71 -30.88 15.56 1.60
C LEU A 71 -31.19 16.41 0.36
N ALA A 72 -32.46 16.59 0.01
CA ALA A 72 -32.88 17.47 -1.08
C ALA A 72 -32.55 18.94 -0.82
N ARG A 73 -32.74 19.43 0.42
CA ARG A 73 -32.28 20.77 0.82
C ARG A 73 -30.77 20.91 0.74
N GLY A 74 -30.03 19.90 1.19
CA GLY A 74 -28.57 19.84 1.07
C GLY A 74 -28.12 19.97 -0.38
N GLN A 75 -28.72 19.18 -1.27
CA GLN A 75 -28.43 19.23 -2.71
C GLN A 75 -28.76 20.60 -3.31
N SER A 76 -29.89 21.20 -2.95
CA SER A 76 -30.24 22.55 -3.41
C SER A 76 -29.24 23.63 -2.96
N LEU A 77 -28.62 23.47 -1.79
CA LEU A 77 -27.56 24.37 -1.32
C LEU A 77 -26.25 24.17 -2.08
N LEU A 78 -25.94 22.94 -2.52
CA LEU A 78 -24.81 22.65 -3.39
C LEU A 78 -25.01 23.27 -4.78
N ASP A 79 -26.19 23.12 -5.36
CA ASP A 79 -26.53 23.67 -6.68
C ASP A 79 -26.46 25.21 -6.70
N LYS A 80 -26.62 25.86 -5.54
CA LYS A 80 -26.52 27.31 -5.34
C LYS A 80 -25.10 27.80 -5.01
N GLU A 81 -24.10 26.92 -5.04
CA GLU A 81 -22.70 27.21 -4.70
C GLU A 81 -22.54 27.89 -3.33
N HIS A 82 -23.26 27.40 -2.31
CA HIS A 82 -23.25 27.97 -0.97
C HIS A 82 -21.81 27.96 -0.36
N PRO A 83 -21.40 28.97 0.43
CA PRO A 83 -20.05 29.03 1.02
C PRO A 83 -19.64 27.82 1.87
N SER A 84 -20.62 27.12 2.44
CA SER A 84 -20.43 25.89 3.23
C SER A 84 -20.70 24.60 2.44
N SER A 85 -20.71 24.65 1.10
CA SER A 85 -21.05 23.50 0.26
C SER A 85 -20.19 22.27 0.54
N ALA A 86 -18.88 22.44 0.75
CA ALA A 86 -17.99 21.33 1.07
C ALA A 86 -18.37 20.60 2.38
N GLU A 87 -18.74 21.34 3.44
CA GLU A 87 -19.18 20.74 4.71
C GLU A 87 -20.55 20.07 4.56
N ILE A 88 -21.47 20.69 3.81
CA ILE A 88 -22.81 20.16 3.57
C ILE A 88 -22.72 18.86 2.75
N GLU A 89 -21.91 18.84 1.69
CA GLU A 89 -21.68 17.67 0.85
C GLU A 89 -21.11 16.50 1.66
N GLU A 90 -20.07 16.74 2.46
CA GLU A 90 -19.46 15.71 3.30
C GLU A 90 -20.46 15.13 4.31
N ARG A 91 -21.26 15.98 4.95
CA ARG A 91 -22.29 15.53 5.91
C ARG A 91 -23.45 14.82 5.24
N CYS A 92 -23.91 15.29 4.08
CA CYS A 92 -24.94 14.61 3.29
C CYS A 92 -24.46 13.21 2.87
N ARG A 93 -23.22 13.08 2.41
CA ARG A 93 -22.60 11.78 2.12
C ARG A 93 -22.58 10.89 3.37
N THR A 94 -22.16 11.42 4.51
CA THR A 94 -22.15 10.67 5.78
C THR A 94 -23.55 10.20 6.21
N VAL A 95 -24.58 11.06 6.05
CA VAL A 95 -25.98 10.69 6.33
C VAL A 95 -26.43 9.56 5.40
N VAL A 96 -26.14 9.64 4.10
CA VAL A 96 -26.48 8.59 3.14
C VAL A 96 -25.83 7.26 3.54
N ASP A 97 -24.54 7.28 3.93
CA ASP A 97 -23.82 6.10 4.37
C ASP A 97 -24.43 5.50 5.67
N GLU A 98 -24.73 6.34 6.66
CA GLU A 98 -25.33 5.89 7.93
C GLU A 98 -26.75 5.33 7.75
N LEU A 99 -27.58 5.96 6.91
CA LEU A 99 -28.90 5.46 6.54
C LEU A 99 -28.81 4.13 5.78
N GLY A 100 -27.83 3.98 4.89
CA GLY A 100 -27.53 2.71 4.23
C GLY A 100 -27.18 1.60 5.21
N ARG A 101 -26.33 1.90 6.21
CA ARG A 101 -25.98 0.95 7.29
C ARG A 101 -27.20 0.58 8.14
N LEU A 102 -28.07 1.54 8.47
CA LEU A 102 -29.31 1.29 9.21
C LEU A 102 -30.28 0.41 8.41
N ALA A 103 -30.43 0.69 7.11
CA ALA A 103 -31.26 -0.12 6.21
C ALA A 103 -30.77 -1.56 6.10
N ASN A 104 -29.45 -1.77 6.00
CA ASN A 104 -28.86 -3.11 6.00
C ASN A 104 -29.11 -3.85 7.32
N ALA A 105 -28.90 -3.20 8.46
CA ALA A 105 -29.20 -3.78 9.77
C ALA A 105 -30.69 -4.15 9.91
N TRP A 106 -31.60 -3.33 9.37
CA TRP A 106 -33.02 -3.63 9.33
C TRP A 106 -33.34 -4.83 8.40
N ALA A 107 -32.70 -4.92 7.24
CA ALA A 107 -32.90 -6.04 6.32
C ALA A 107 -32.46 -7.38 6.94
N GLU A 108 -31.29 -7.41 7.58
CA GLU A 108 -30.81 -8.57 8.33
C GLU A 108 -31.78 -8.96 9.46
N ARG A 109 -32.28 -7.95 10.18
CA ARG A 109 -33.28 -8.13 11.23
C ARG A 109 -34.57 -8.75 10.71
N GLN A 110 -35.05 -8.31 9.54
CA GLN A 110 -36.27 -8.81 8.92
C GLN A 110 -36.13 -10.31 8.57
N VAL A 111 -35.01 -10.70 7.96
CA VAL A 111 -34.71 -12.12 7.68
C VAL A 111 -34.75 -12.96 8.94
N ALA A 112 -34.15 -12.47 10.04
CA ALA A 112 -34.17 -13.20 11.31
C ALA A 112 -35.59 -13.33 11.91
N LEU A 113 -36.45 -12.33 11.73
CA LEU A 113 -37.85 -12.37 12.19
C LEU A 113 -38.67 -13.37 11.37
N ASP A 114 -38.52 -13.38 10.06
CA ASP A 114 -39.22 -14.31 9.18
C ASP A 114 -38.85 -15.77 9.55
N GLN A 115 -37.56 -16.03 9.77
CA GLN A 115 -37.09 -17.34 10.25
C GLN A 115 -37.70 -17.73 11.61
N LEU A 116 -37.84 -16.78 12.55
CA LEU A 116 -38.47 -17.03 13.85
C LEU A 116 -39.97 -17.30 13.73
N ILE A 117 -40.66 -16.63 12.82
CA ILE A 117 -42.08 -16.86 12.54
C ILE A 117 -42.27 -18.26 11.98
N ASP A 118 -41.49 -18.64 10.96
CA ASP A 118 -41.51 -19.98 10.36
C ASP A 118 -41.27 -21.05 11.41
N TRP A 119 -40.27 -20.85 12.28
CA TRP A 119 -39.97 -21.78 13.36
C TRP A 119 -41.12 -21.91 14.37
N ARG A 120 -41.75 -20.79 14.74
CA ARG A 120 -42.91 -20.82 15.67
C ARG A 120 -44.12 -21.51 15.05
N CYS A 121 -44.40 -21.26 13.77
CA CYS A 121 -45.45 -21.95 13.04
C CYS A 121 -45.18 -23.47 13.01
N PHE A 122 -43.95 -23.87 12.71
CA PHE A 122 -43.54 -25.27 12.74
C PHE A 122 -43.76 -25.90 14.13
N LEU A 123 -43.32 -25.24 15.21
CA LEU A 123 -43.48 -25.75 16.56
C LEU A 123 -44.95 -25.89 16.98
N ARG A 124 -45.81 -24.94 16.59
CA ARG A 124 -47.26 -25.02 16.83
C ARG A 124 -47.84 -26.24 16.11
N ASP A 125 -47.54 -26.39 14.83
CA ASP A 125 -48.09 -27.45 13.99
C ASP A 125 -47.58 -28.83 14.47
N ALA A 126 -46.30 -28.93 14.85
CA ALA A 126 -45.71 -30.14 15.43
C ALA A 126 -46.37 -30.54 16.77
N LYS A 127 -46.66 -29.56 17.64
CA LYS A 127 -47.40 -29.81 18.89
C LYS A 127 -48.82 -30.32 18.63
N GLN A 128 -49.53 -29.70 17.69
CA GLN A 128 -50.88 -30.14 17.31
C GLN A 128 -50.87 -31.56 16.75
N LEU A 129 -49.91 -31.86 15.87
CA LEU A 129 -49.75 -33.19 15.29
C LEU A 129 -49.49 -34.25 16.39
N ASN A 130 -48.57 -33.97 17.31
CA ASN A 130 -48.26 -34.88 18.42
C ASN A 130 -49.48 -35.14 19.32
N ALA A 131 -50.27 -34.11 19.63
CA ALA A 131 -51.48 -34.26 20.43
C ALA A 131 -52.54 -35.13 19.72
N LEU A 132 -52.73 -34.92 18.41
CA LEU A 132 -53.64 -35.73 17.60
C LEU A 132 -53.20 -37.19 17.51
N CYS A 133 -51.90 -37.45 17.30
CA CYS A 133 -51.35 -38.80 17.28
C CYS A 133 -51.54 -39.51 18.64
N ALA A 134 -51.23 -38.83 19.75
CA ALA A 134 -51.41 -39.40 21.09
C ALA A 134 -52.88 -39.72 21.39
N ALA A 135 -53.81 -38.84 21.00
CA ALA A 135 -55.24 -39.08 21.15
C ALA A 135 -55.71 -40.28 20.32
N GLN A 136 -55.23 -40.43 19.08
CA GLN A 136 -55.53 -41.59 18.24
C GLN A 136 -54.98 -42.89 18.83
N GLU A 137 -53.74 -42.90 19.32
CA GLU A 137 -53.13 -44.08 19.94
C GLU A 137 -53.89 -44.51 21.20
N ALA A 138 -54.31 -43.55 22.04
CA ALA A 138 -55.13 -43.83 23.20
C ALA A 138 -56.50 -44.42 22.82
N ALA A 139 -57.19 -43.84 21.82
CA ALA A 139 -58.48 -44.33 21.35
C ALA A 139 -58.38 -45.76 20.77
N LEU A 140 -57.33 -46.04 20.00
CA LEU A 140 -57.05 -47.39 19.49
C LEU A 140 -56.82 -48.38 20.64
N ALA A 141 -56.01 -48.01 21.64
CA ALA A 141 -55.74 -48.85 22.80
C ALA A 141 -57.02 -49.17 23.61
N THR A 142 -57.85 -48.16 23.88
CA THR A 142 -59.14 -48.35 24.56
C THR A 142 -60.07 -49.25 23.76
N GLY A 143 -60.19 -49.04 22.45
CA GLY A 143 -61.01 -49.89 21.59
C GLY A 143 -60.53 -51.35 21.58
N THR A 144 -59.22 -51.59 21.50
CA THR A 144 -58.68 -52.96 21.57
C THR A 144 -58.96 -53.65 22.90
N LEU A 145 -58.95 -52.90 24.01
CA LEU A 145 -59.25 -53.43 25.33
C LEU A 145 -60.73 -53.78 25.49
N LEU A 146 -61.64 -52.96 24.95
CA LEU A 146 -63.08 -53.25 24.94
C LEU A 146 -63.41 -54.52 24.14
N LEU A 147 -62.70 -54.78 23.05
CA LEU A 147 -62.82 -56.03 22.30
C LEU A 147 -62.32 -57.23 23.12
N GLN A 148 -61.19 -57.11 23.83
CA GLN A 148 -60.68 -58.18 24.70
C GLN A 148 -61.65 -58.52 25.85
N GLN A 149 -62.45 -57.54 26.28
CA GLN A 149 -63.45 -57.70 27.33
C GLN A 149 -64.81 -58.21 26.81
N ASN A 150 -64.95 -58.54 25.53
CA ASN A 150 -66.21 -58.96 24.89
C ASN A 150 -67.36 -57.95 25.15
N HIS A 151 -67.11 -56.66 24.92
CA HIS A 151 -68.11 -55.61 25.07
C HIS A 151 -69.35 -55.84 24.20
N VAL A 152 -70.53 -55.39 24.65
CA VAL A 152 -71.83 -55.63 23.98
C VAL A 152 -71.84 -55.13 22.53
N GLU A 153 -71.14 -54.04 22.27
CA GLU A 153 -70.98 -53.40 20.95
C GLU A 153 -69.69 -53.81 20.21
N SER A 154 -69.16 -55.03 20.45
CA SER A 154 -67.86 -55.44 19.91
C SER A 154 -67.80 -55.39 18.37
N GLU A 155 -68.86 -55.78 17.66
CA GLU A 155 -68.90 -55.67 16.19
C GLU A 155 -68.74 -54.22 15.73
N ARG A 156 -69.50 -53.29 16.33
CA ARG A 156 -69.45 -51.86 15.98
C ARG A 156 -68.09 -51.24 16.31
N ILE A 157 -67.49 -51.62 17.45
CA ILE A 157 -66.14 -51.19 17.85
C ILE A 157 -65.09 -51.70 16.86
N GLN A 158 -65.23 -52.94 16.40
CA GLN A 158 -64.30 -53.55 15.44
C GLN A 158 -64.36 -52.86 14.06
N GLU A 159 -65.56 -52.51 13.58
CA GLU A 159 -65.75 -51.74 12.35
C GLU A 159 -65.10 -50.34 12.43
N GLU A 160 -65.33 -49.60 13.52
CA GLU A 160 -64.73 -48.27 13.70
C GLU A 160 -63.20 -48.33 13.84
N LEU A 161 -62.66 -49.32 14.57
CA LEU A 161 -61.21 -49.53 14.65
C LEU A 161 -60.60 -49.87 13.30
N ALA A 162 -61.28 -50.69 12.48
CA ALA A 162 -60.86 -50.98 11.12
C ALA A 162 -60.86 -49.71 10.26
N ALA A 163 -61.90 -48.88 10.35
CA ALA A 163 -62.00 -47.63 9.63
C ALA A 163 -60.90 -46.62 10.03
N VAL A 164 -60.58 -46.50 11.32
CA VAL A 164 -59.47 -45.66 11.82
C VAL A 164 -58.12 -46.19 11.32
N ASN A 165 -57.89 -47.50 11.38
CA ASN A 165 -56.67 -48.12 10.87
C ASN A 165 -56.48 -47.92 9.37
N ASP A 166 -57.55 -48.00 8.58
CA ASP A 166 -57.48 -47.76 7.14
C ASP A 166 -57.23 -46.28 6.81
N ARG A 167 -57.80 -45.34 7.58
CA ARG A 167 -57.46 -43.91 7.48
C ARG A 167 -55.99 -43.67 7.83
N ARG A 168 -55.45 -44.35 8.86
CA ARG A 168 -54.03 -44.28 9.24
C ARG A 168 -53.11 -44.79 8.14
N LYS A 169 -53.40 -45.96 7.55
CA LYS A 169 -52.63 -46.48 6.40
C LYS A 169 -52.61 -45.51 5.23
N LYS A 170 -53.76 -44.91 4.89
CA LYS A 170 -53.84 -43.88 3.85
C LYS A 170 -52.98 -42.65 4.19
N LEU A 171 -53.01 -42.20 5.44
CA LEU A 171 -52.18 -41.10 5.93
C LEU A 171 -50.68 -41.44 5.81
N ASP A 172 -50.27 -42.65 6.20
CA ASP A 172 -48.88 -43.10 6.11
C ASP A 172 -48.36 -43.08 4.67
N VAL A 173 -49.20 -43.47 3.70
CA VAL A 173 -48.86 -43.37 2.28
C VAL A 173 -48.66 -41.92 1.85
N VAL A 174 -49.59 -41.02 2.19
CA VAL A 174 -49.51 -39.59 1.81
C VAL A 174 -48.30 -38.91 2.47
N VAL A 175 -48.07 -39.18 3.76
CA VAL A 175 -46.89 -38.69 4.50
C VAL A 175 -45.60 -39.24 3.90
N GLY A 176 -45.57 -40.53 3.52
CA GLY A 176 -44.43 -41.15 2.85
C GLY A 176 -44.10 -40.50 1.52
N VAL A 177 -45.11 -40.23 0.69
CA VAL A 177 -44.96 -39.52 -0.60
C VAL A 177 -44.42 -38.11 -0.38
N ARG A 178 -45.02 -37.34 0.55
CA ARG A 178 -44.58 -35.98 0.87
C ARG A 178 -43.16 -35.96 1.44
N ARG A 179 -42.83 -36.88 2.35
CA ARG A 179 -41.47 -37.04 2.90
C ARG A 179 -40.47 -37.33 1.79
N GLY A 180 -40.79 -38.26 0.89
CA GLY A 180 -39.93 -38.55 -0.26
C GLY A 180 -39.73 -37.34 -1.17
N ALA A 181 -40.79 -36.57 -1.44
CA ALA A 181 -40.70 -35.34 -2.23
C ALA A 181 -39.83 -34.27 -1.55
N LEU A 182 -40.00 -34.04 -0.24
CA LEU A 182 -39.19 -33.10 0.54
C LEU A 182 -37.71 -33.51 0.60
N LEU A 183 -37.44 -34.80 0.80
CA LEU A 183 -36.07 -35.33 0.80
C LEU A 183 -35.36 -35.15 -0.55
N ARG A 184 -36.10 -35.21 -1.67
CA ARG A 184 -35.56 -34.91 -3.01
C ARG A 184 -35.42 -33.40 -3.27
N ALA A 185 -36.31 -32.57 -2.72
CA ALA A 185 -36.28 -31.12 -2.88
C ALA A 185 -35.17 -30.44 -2.06
N ARG A 186 -34.88 -30.94 -0.85
CA ARG A 186 -33.86 -30.39 0.06
C ARG A 186 -32.48 -30.20 -0.60
N PRO A 187 -31.84 -31.22 -1.19
CA PRO A 187 -30.53 -31.04 -1.81
C PRO A 187 -30.58 -30.08 -3.01
N ARG A 188 -31.71 -30.00 -3.73
CA ARG A 188 -31.87 -29.03 -4.84
C ARG A 188 -31.94 -27.59 -4.35
N ALA A 189 -32.67 -27.35 -3.27
CA ALA A 189 -32.74 -26.03 -2.64
C ALA A 189 -31.37 -25.63 -2.09
N GLN A 190 -30.67 -26.56 -1.42
CA GLN A 190 -29.30 -26.37 -0.96
C GLN A 190 -28.36 -26.02 -2.12
N PHE A 191 -28.37 -26.80 -3.21
CA PHE A 191 -27.57 -26.49 -4.40
C PHE A 191 -27.83 -25.09 -4.95
N THR A 192 -29.11 -24.70 -5.04
CA THR A 192 -29.48 -23.41 -5.61
C THR A 192 -28.99 -22.26 -4.74
N ARG A 193 -29.07 -22.40 -3.41
CA ARG A 193 -28.52 -21.42 -2.47
C ARG A 193 -26.99 -21.38 -2.57
N ASP A 194 -26.32 -22.52 -2.43
CA ASP A 194 -24.87 -22.60 -2.38
C ASP A 194 -24.23 -22.12 -3.71
N THR A 195 -24.87 -22.41 -4.86
CA THR A 195 -24.44 -21.85 -6.17
C THR A 195 -24.67 -20.35 -6.31
N ALA A 196 -25.74 -19.80 -5.75
CA ALA A 196 -26.00 -18.36 -5.76
C ALA A 196 -24.99 -17.61 -4.89
N GLU A 197 -24.70 -18.14 -3.70
CA GLU A 197 -23.70 -17.62 -2.78
C GLU A 197 -22.30 -17.62 -3.41
N ALA A 198 -21.87 -18.76 -3.96
CA ALA A 198 -20.60 -18.86 -4.67
C ALA A 198 -20.52 -17.88 -5.85
N ARG A 199 -21.60 -17.71 -6.61
CA ARG A 199 -21.64 -16.74 -7.73
C ARG A 199 -21.51 -15.29 -7.26
N SER A 200 -22.20 -14.92 -6.18
CA SER A 200 -22.13 -13.56 -5.63
C SER A 200 -20.71 -13.29 -5.14
N TRP A 201 -20.16 -14.19 -4.34
CA TRP A 201 -18.82 -14.04 -3.81
C TRP A 201 -17.77 -13.93 -4.91
N VAL A 202 -17.83 -14.77 -5.95
CA VAL A 202 -16.90 -14.67 -7.09
C VAL A 202 -17.07 -13.33 -7.81
N ALA A 203 -18.30 -12.83 -7.98
CA ALA A 203 -18.54 -11.52 -8.58
C ALA A 203 -17.97 -10.38 -7.74
N ASP A 204 -18.20 -10.40 -6.43
CA ASP A 204 -17.69 -9.39 -5.48
C ASP A 204 -16.16 -9.35 -5.51
N LYS A 205 -15.51 -10.52 -5.51
CA LYS A 205 -14.04 -10.61 -5.58
C LYS A 205 -13.49 -10.17 -6.92
N MET A 206 -14.15 -10.50 -8.03
CA MET A 206 -13.77 -9.96 -9.33
C MET A 206 -13.91 -8.44 -9.40
N ALA A 207 -14.96 -7.86 -8.80
CA ALA A 207 -15.15 -6.41 -8.75
C ALA A 207 -14.08 -5.72 -7.87
N GLN A 208 -13.75 -6.30 -6.71
CA GLN A 208 -12.66 -5.81 -5.86
C GLN A 208 -11.32 -5.80 -6.62
N LEU A 209 -11.00 -6.87 -7.34
CA LEU A 209 -9.79 -6.91 -8.17
C LEU A 209 -9.80 -5.83 -9.26
N GLN A 210 -10.92 -5.59 -9.92
CA GLN A 210 -11.03 -4.56 -10.95
C GLN A 210 -10.75 -3.16 -10.39
N LEU A 211 -11.29 -2.83 -9.21
CA LEU A 211 -11.07 -1.55 -8.55
C LEU A 211 -9.58 -1.30 -8.26
N ILE A 212 -8.90 -2.30 -7.73
CA ILE A 212 -7.47 -2.23 -7.37
C ILE A 212 -6.58 -2.21 -8.62
N THR A 213 -7.05 -2.82 -9.72
CA THR A 213 -6.28 -2.86 -10.97
C THR A 213 -6.23 -1.56 -11.78
N GLY A 214 -6.89 -0.48 -11.32
CA GLY A 214 -6.99 0.82 -12.00
C GLY A 214 -5.65 1.57 -12.19
N GLU A 215 -5.70 2.87 -12.51
CA GLU A 215 -4.49 3.70 -12.67
C GLU A 215 -3.81 3.90 -11.30
N VAL A 216 -2.87 3.00 -10.98
CA VAL A 216 -2.15 3.02 -9.70
C VAL A 216 -1.04 4.07 -9.76
N THR A 217 -1.08 5.02 -8.84
CA THR A 217 -0.02 6.01 -8.61
C THR A 217 0.89 5.66 -7.42
N ASP A 218 0.41 4.84 -6.48
CA ASP A 218 1.14 4.44 -5.27
C ASP A 218 1.19 2.90 -5.12
N LEU A 219 2.37 2.32 -5.35
CA LEU A 219 2.57 0.87 -5.27
C LEU A 219 2.54 0.31 -3.85
N GLU A 220 2.88 1.09 -2.83
CA GLU A 220 2.83 0.58 -1.45
C GLU A 220 1.38 0.40 -0.99
N GLN A 221 0.49 1.30 -1.43
CA GLN A 221 -0.95 1.12 -1.25
C GLN A 221 -1.43 -0.14 -1.98
N LEU A 222 -0.96 -0.37 -3.20
CA LEU A 222 -1.31 -1.55 -4.00
C LEU A 222 -0.86 -2.87 -3.35
N GLU A 223 0.33 -2.90 -2.73
CA GLU A 223 0.82 -4.04 -1.96
C GLU A 223 -0.04 -4.31 -0.73
N ARG A 224 -0.38 -3.27 0.05
CA ARG A 224 -1.22 -3.41 1.26
C ARG A 224 -2.63 -3.88 0.91
N GLU A 225 -3.22 -3.33 -0.15
CA GLU A 225 -4.55 -3.73 -0.63
C GLU A 225 -4.52 -5.16 -1.19
N TRP A 226 -3.42 -5.55 -1.85
CA TRP A 226 -3.20 -6.91 -2.29
C TRP A 226 -3.03 -7.90 -1.14
N THR A 227 -2.17 -7.63 -0.15
CA THR A 227 -2.01 -8.51 1.02
C THR A 227 -3.33 -8.64 1.75
N THR A 228 -4.09 -7.54 1.87
CA THR A 228 -5.43 -7.59 2.47
C THR A 228 -6.41 -8.42 1.63
N LEU A 229 -6.31 -8.41 0.30
CA LEU A 229 -7.13 -9.24 -0.57
C LEU A 229 -6.72 -10.71 -0.55
N GLU A 230 -5.42 -11.03 -0.62
CA GLU A 230 -4.90 -12.37 -0.42
C GLU A 230 -5.33 -12.88 0.93
N ASP A 231 -5.07 -12.12 1.99
CA ASP A 231 -5.52 -12.43 3.33
C ASP A 231 -7.04 -12.52 3.41
N ALA A 232 -7.85 -11.76 2.67
CA ALA A 232 -9.31 -11.90 2.73
C ALA A 232 -9.85 -13.10 1.94
N VAL A 233 -9.17 -13.48 0.86
CA VAL A 233 -9.40 -14.74 0.13
C VAL A 233 -8.95 -15.93 0.99
N GLU A 234 -7.88 -15.76 1.77
CA GLU A 234 -7.34 -16.74 2.72
C GLU A 234 -7.99 -16.68 4.11
N GLN A 235 -8.63 -15.61 4.57
CA GLN A 235 -9.19 -15.50 5.94
C GLN A 235 -10.62 -16.01 6.01
N ARG A 236 -11.35 -16.05 4.88
CA ARG A 236 -12.48 -16.98 4.77
C ARG A 236 -12.03 -18.46 4.74
N GLY A 237 -10.72 -18.73 4.66
CA GLY A 237 -10.18 -20.07 4.56
C GLY A 237 -8.77 -20.22 5.16
N HIS A 238 -8.68 -20.46 6.47
CA HIS A 238 -7.44 -20.87 7.17
C HIS A 238 -6.74 -22.13 6.59
N ASP A 239 -7.13 -22.59 5.42
CA ASP A 239 -6.44 -23.53 4.56
C ASP A 239 -6.93 -23.17 3.13
N VAL A 240 -6.04 -22.92 2.16
CA VAL A 240 -6.38 -22.75 0.72
C VAL A 240 -7.21 -23.93 0.18
N LYS A 241 -7.29 -25.02 0.96
CA LYS A 241 -8.20 -26.14 0.74
C LYS A 241 -9.69 -25.78 0.87
N VAL A 242 -10.11 -24.78 1.65
CA VAL A 242 -11.53 -24.57 2.01
C VAL A 242 -12.39 -23.95 0.89
N ASP A 243 -11.86 -23.07 0.04
CA ASP A 243 -12.63 -22.54 -1.11
C ASP A 243 -12.71 -23.55 -2.25
N ASP A 244 -11.62 -24.28 -2.49
CA ASP A 244 -11.66 -25.46 -3.34
C ASP A 244 -12.66 -26.48 -2.76
N ASN A 245 -12.73 -26.65 -1.44
CA ASN A 245 -13.73 -27.50 -0.79
C ASN A 245 -15.17 -26.99 -0.96
N HIS A 246 -15.42 -25.67 -0.97
CA HIS A 246 -16.77 -25.14 -1.20
C HIS A 246 -17.21 -25.35 -2.66
N VAL A 247 -16.34 -25.03 -3.62
CA VAL A 247 -16.59 -25.30 -5.05
C VAL A 247 -16.69 -26.82 -5.30
N LYS A 248 -15.83 -27.64 -4.68
CA LYS A 248 -15.91 -29.11 -4.71
C LYS A 248 -17.16 -29.65 -4.04
N SER A 249 -17.65 -29.02 -2.97
CA SER A 249 -18.90 -29.39 -2.31
C SER A 249 -20.10 -29.10 -3.21
N VAL A 250 -20.13 -27.91 -3.83
CA VAL A 250 -21.13 -27.54 -4.85
C VAL A 250 -21.08 -28.52 -6.02
N GLN A 251 -19.88 -28.90 -6.48
CA GLN A 251 -19.69 -29.88 -7.54
C GLN A 251 -20.16 -31.29 -7.13
N ALA A 252 -19.76 -31.79 -5.96
CA ALA A 252 -20.18 -33.08 -5.44
C ALA A 252 -21.69 -33.15 -5.22
N LEU A 253 -22.31 -32.04 -4.80
CA LEU A 253 -23.75 -31.95 -4.63
C LEU A 253 -24.47 -31.90 -6.00
N ALA A 254 -23.90 -31.23 -7.00
CA ALA A 254 -24.38 -31.27 -8.38
C ALA A 254 -24.36 -32.69 -8.94
N ASP A 255 -23.24 -33.41 -8.75
CA ASP A 255 -23.05 -34.76 -9.26
C ASP A 255 -24.03 -35.74 -8.58
N LYS A 256 -24.25 -35.61 -7.27
CA LYS A 256 -25.29 -36.35 -6.55
C LYS A 256 -26.69 -36.08 -7.10
N LEU A 257 -27.00 -34.82 -7.45
CA LEU A 257 -28.28 -34.45 -8.03
C LEU A 257 -28.46 -34.98 -9.47
N MET A 258 -27.37 -35.05 -10.24
CA MET A 258 -27.37 -35.64 -11.59
C MET A 258 -27.54 -37.16 -11.56
N GLN A 259 -27.00 -37.85 -10.54
CA GLN A 259 -27.17 -39.30 -10.34
C GLN A 259 -28.61 -39.72 -10.04
N GLN A 260 -29.50 -38.78 -9.64
CA GLN A 260 -30.92 -39.07 -9.38
C GLN A 260 -31.75 -39.29 -10.66
N GLY A 261 -31.12 -39.25 -11.83
CA GLY A 261 -31.71 -39.63 -13.13
C GLY A 261 -31.79 -38.48 -14.14
N PRO A 262 -31.87 -38.79 -15.45
CA PRO A 262 -31.94 -37.80 -16.51
C PRO A 262 -33.30 -37.10 -16.49
N THR A 263 -33.33 -35.95 -15.85
CA THR A 263 -34.49 -35.05 -15.78
C THR A 263 -34.09 -33.68 -16.35
N GLN A 264 -35.05 -32.84 -16.75
CA GLN A 264 -34.77 -31.45 -17.15
C GLN A 264 -33.99 -30.68 -16.05
N HIS A 265 -34.19 -31.07 -14.79
CA HIS A 265 -33.45 -30.53 -13.65
C HIS A 265 -31.97 -30.91 -13.67
N ALA A 266 -31.59 -32.10 -14.15
CA ALA A 266 -30.19 -32.50 -14.25
C ALA A 266 -29.40 -31.62 -15.24
N VAL A 267 -30.04 -31.24 -16.36
CA VAL A 267 -29.44 -30.32 -17.34
C VAL A 267 -29.25 -28.92 -16.74
N SER A 268 -30.26 -28.41 -16.01
CA SER A 268 -30.17 -27.12 -15.33
C SER A 268 -29.09 -27.11 -14.22
N VAL A 269 -28.98 -28.21 -13.47
CA VAL A 269 -27.96 -28.39 -12.43
C VAL A 269 -26.55 -28.41 -13.05
N ALA A 270 -26.37 -29.16 -14.15
CA ALA A 270 -25.10 -29.20 -14.88
C ALA A 270 -24.71 -27.81 -15.40
N ALA A 271 -25.62 -27.10 -16.07
CA ALA A 271 -25.37 -25.76 -16.59
C ALA A 271 -25.00 -24.76 -15.46
N ARG A 272 -25.66 -24.85 -14.30
CA ARG A 272 -25.34 -24.01 -13.13
C ARG A 272 -23.99 -24.35 -12.53
N ARG A 273 -23.67 -25.63 -12.37
CA ARG A 273 -22.35 -26.10 -11.92
C ARG A 273 -21.26 -25.57 -12.85
N ASP A 274 -21.42 -25.77 -14.16
CA ASP A 274 -20.43 -25.37 -15.15
C ASP A 274 -20.25 -23.85 -15.19
N GLY A 275 -21.33 -23.09 -15.02
CA GLY A 275 -21.27 -21.63 -14.87
C GLY A 275 -20.51 -21.16 -13.62
N VAL A 276 -20.66 -21.84 -12.49
CA VAL A 276 -19.87 -21.54 -11.27
C VAL A 276 -18.40 -21.88 -11.49
N LEU A 277 -18.10 -23.05 -12.06
CA LEU A 277 -16.73 -23.49 -12.33
C LEU A 277 -16.02 -22.56 -13.33
N LEU A 278 -16.72 -22.09 -14.36
CA LEU A 278 -16.17 -21.14 -15.31
C LEU A 278 -15.80 -19.81 -14.63
N LYS A 279 -16.69 -19.27 -13.80
CA LYS A 279 -16.45 -18.03 -13.05
C LYS A 279 -15.31 -18.20 -12.04
N TRP A 280 -15.26 -19.32 -11.35
CA TRP A 280 -14.17 -19.65 -10.43
C TRP A 280 -12.81 -19.67 -11.15
N ARG A 281 -12.70 -20.40 -12.28
CA ARG A 281 -11.48 -20.41 -13.10
C ARG A 281 -11.09 -19.03 -13.59
N ALA A 282 -12.07 -18.21 -13.97
CA ALA A 282 -11.82 -16.83 -14.39
C ALA A 282 -11.24 -15.99 -13.23
N LEU A 283 -11.78 -16.11 -12.03
CA LEU A 283 -11.26 -15.43 -10.84
C LEU A 283 -9.84 -15.90 -10.49
N THR A 284 -9.60 -17.21 -10.43
CA THR A 284 -8.26 -17.76 -10.16
C THR A 284 -7.25 -17.30 -11.21
N GLY A 285 -7.62 -17.28 -12.49
CA GLY A 285 -6.79 -16.77 -13.57
C GLY A 285 -6.53 -15.26 -13.46
N ALA A 286 -7.54 -14.47 -13.05
CA ALA A 286 -7.40 -13.03 -12.84
C ALA A 286 -6.47 -12.73 -11.65
N LEU A 287 -6.63 -13.44 -10.53
CA LEU A 287 -5.73 -13.36 -9.37
C LEU A 287 -4.29 -13.67 -9.76
N GLN A 288 -4.06 -14.75 -10.52
CA GLN A 288 -2.72 -15.12 -10.96
C GLN A 288 -2.07 -14.06 -11.86
N ARG A 289 -2.82 -13.52 -12.82
CA ARG A 289 -2.32 -12.42 -13.67
C ARG A 289 -1.99 -11.18 -12.85
N TYR A 290 -2.83 -10.87 -11.86
CA TYR A 290 -2.59 -9.74 -10.98
C TYR A 290 -1.31 -9.94 -10.14
N ARG A 291 -1.08 -11.13 -9.58
CA ARG A 291 0.17 -11.49 -8.87
C ARG A 291 1.41 -11.26 -9.72
N GLU A 292 1.38 -11.78 -10.94
CA GLU A 292 2.49 -11.63 -11.88
C GLU A 292 2.73 -10.15 -12.21
N ARG A 293 1.64 -9.37 -12.37
CA ARG A 293 1.68 -7.95 -12.67
C ARG A 293 2.26 -7.13 -11.52
N LEU A 294 1.81 -7.40 -10.30
CA LEU A 294 2.32 -6.77 -9.08
C LEU A 294 3.80 -7.09 -8.87
N ALA A 295 4.19 -8.37 -8.99
CA ALA A 295 5.59 -8.77 -8.88
C ALA A 295 6.48 -8.10 -9.93
N ALA A 296 6.01 -7.98 -11.17
CA ALA A 296 6.72 -7.27 -12.23
C ALA A 296 6.85 -5.76 -11.92
N ALA A 297 5.79 -5.13 -11.41
CA ALA A 297 5.80 -3.73 -11.04
C ALA A 297 6.75 -3.45 -9.87
N LEU A 298 6.75 -4.27 -8.82
CA LEU A 298 7.68 -4.13 -7.70
C LEU A 298 9.14 -4.26 -8.10
N GLN A 299 9.46 -5.25 -8.93
CA GLN A 299 10.81 -5.40 -9.47
C GLN A 299 11.21 -4.21 -10.36
N LEU A 300 10.24 -3.57 -11.03
CA LEU A 300 10.50 -2.34 -11.75
C LEU A 300 10.76 -1.15 -10.82
N HIS A 301 10.03 -1.03 -9.71
CA HIS A 301 10.29 0.01 -8.72
C HIS A 301 11.65 -0.14 -8.06
N SER A 302 12.04 -1.35 -7.66
CA SER A 302 13.38 -1.61 -7.12
C SER A 302 14.46 -1.28 -8.14
N PHE A 303 14.30 -1.72 -9.39
CA PHE A 303 15.22 -1.40 -10.47
C PHE A 303 15.38 0.12 -10.67
N ASN A 304 14.29 0.88 -10.61
CA ASN A 304 14.34 2.33 -10.77
C ASN A 304 15.14 2.99 -9.64
N ARG A 305 14.98 2.51 -8.41
CA ARG A 305 15.76 2.98 -7.26
C ARG A 305 17.25 2.66 -7.47
N ASP A 306 17.57 1.45 -7.92
CA ASP A 306 18.95 1.03 -8.14
C ASP A 306 19.63 1.83 -9.26
N VAL A 307 18.89 2.16 -10.34
CA VAL A 307 19.36 3.06 -11.42
C VAL A 307 19.61 4.46 -10.89
N GLN A 308 18.70 5.01 -10.09
CA GLN A 308 18.84 6.35 -9.51
C GLN A 308 20.05 6.43 -8.56
N GLU A 309 20.19 5.47 -7.64
CA GLU A 309 21.32 5.39 -6.72
C GLU A 309 22.65 5.26 -7.49
N THR A 310 22.67 4.42 -8.53
CA THR A 310 23.86 4.24 -9.38
C THR A 310 24.20 5.54 -10.12
N SER A 311 23.21 6.28 -10.62
CA SER A 311 23.39 7.58 -11.27
C SER A 311 23.96 8.62 -10.31
N GLU A 312 23.48 8.67 -9.06
CA GLU A 312 23.99 9.58 -8.04
C GLU A 312 25.43 9.23 -7.65
N ARG A 313 25.72 7.94 -7.42
CA ARG A 313 27.09 7.45 -7.17
C ARG A 313 28.03 7.80 -8.32
N LEU A 314 27.57 7.64 -9.55
CA LEU A 314 28.33 7.99 -10.77
C LEU A 314 28.65 9.50 -10.81
N SER A 315 27.66 10.36 -10.54
CA SER A 315 27.84 11.81 -10.52
C SER A 315 28.89 12.23 -9.47
N CYS A 316 28.82 11.68 -8.26
CA CYS A 316 29.81 11.94 -7.20
C CYS A 316 31.23 11.47 -7.60
N LYS A 317 31.36 10.25 -8.16
CA LYS A 317 32.66 9.73 -8.61
C LYS A 317 33.24 10.53 -9.77
N ALA A 318 32.40 10.94 -10.71
CA ALA A 318 32.83 11.77 -11.82
C ALA A 318 33.31 13.15 -11.35
N ALA A 319 32.70 13.72 -10.31
CA ALA A 319 33.19 14.96 -9.70
C ALA A 319 34.59 14.80 -9.08
N LEU A 320 34.86 13.67 -8.41
CA LEU A 320 36.18 13.36 -7.86
C LEU A 320 37.24 13.23 -8.97
N PHE A 321 36.92 12.56 -10.07
CA PHE A 321 37.88 12.39 -11.18
C PHE A 321 38.16 13.68 -11.97
N ARG A 322 37.22 14.64 -11.96
CA ARG A 322 37.43 15.98 -12.53
C ARG A 322 38.32 16.87 -11.67
N SER A 323 38.60 16.50 -10.43
CA SER A 323 39.46 17.31 -9.56
C SER A 323 40.91 17.29 -10.03
N GLU A 324 41.49 18.48 -10.19
CA GLU A 324 42.91 18.71 -10.49
C GLU A 324 43.73 18.99 -9.23
N GLU A 325 43.15 18.77 -8.04
CA GLU A 325 43.85 18.98 -6.78
C GLU A 325 45.16 18.20 -6.74
N CYS A 326 46.25 18.91 -6.45
CA CYS A 326 47.56 18.35 -6.20
C CYS A 326 47.84 18.58 -4.71
N GLY A 327 48.17 17.51 -3.97
CA GLY A 327 48.44 17.59 -2.53
C GLY A 327 49.49 18.65 -2.21
N ARG A 328 49.34 19.36 -1.09
CA ARG A 328 50.22 20.49 -0.70
C ARG A 328 51.62 20.04 -0.27
N ASP A 329 51.77 18.78 0.12
CA ASP A 329 53.02 18.14 0.52
C ASP A 329 53.07 16.68 0.03
N LEU A 330 54.23 16.04 0.16
CA LEU A 330 54.46 14.65 -0.30
C LEU A 330 53.52 13.64 0.38
N SER A 331 53.21 13.86 1.66
CA SER A 331 52.30 13.00 2.42
C SER A 331 50.86 13.10 1.90
N ALA A 332 50.36 14.32 1.68
CA ALA A 332 49.05 14.56 1.07
C ALA A 332 48.98 14.08 -0.38
N ALA A 333 50.08 14.16 -1.14
CA ALA A 333 50.15 13.61 -2.49
C ALA A 333 50.04 12.08 -2.50
N HIS A 334 50.74 11.38 -1.61
CA HIS A 334 50.61 9.93 -1.46
C HIS A 334 49.24 9.48 -0.97
N GLU A 335 48.64 10.22 -0.03
CA GLU A 335 47.29 9.95 0.45
C GLU A 335 46.26 10.18 -0.67
N LEU A 336 46.43 11.24 -1.47
CA LEU A 336 45.61 11.50 -2.65
C LEU A 336 45.75 10.39 -3.71
N LYS A 337 46.98 9.90 -3.96
CA LYS A 337 47.24 8.77 -4.86
C LYS A 337 46.50 7.51 -4.41
N ARG A 338 46.63 7.12 -3.13
CA ARG A 338 45.89 5.97 -2.58
C ARG A 338 44.38 6.11 -2.70
N ARG A 339 43.85 7.32 -2.46
CA ARG A 339 42.42 7.61 -2.63
C ARG A 339 41.98 7.51 -4.09
N LEU A 340 42.80 7.98 -5.04
CA LEU A 340 42.53 7.86 -6.46
C LEU A 340 42.59 6.38 -6.93
N GLU A 341 43.57 5.60 -6.49
CA GLU A 341 43.66 4.16 -6.78
C GLU A 341 42.47 3.37 -6.22
N ALA A 342 42.01 3.72 -5.01
CA ALA A 342 40.79 3.16 -4.44
C ALA A 342 39.56 3.57 -5.27
N ALA A 343 39.46 4.85 -5.66
CA ALA A 343 38.36 5.35 -6.47
C ALA A 343 38.31 4.73 -7.88
N VAL A 344 39.47 4.48 -8.52
CA VAL A 344 39.58 3.80 -9.82
C VAL A 344 39.10 2.36 -9.72
N ARG A 345 39.53 1.62 -8.68
CA ARG A 345 39.04 0.25 -8.44
C ARG A 345 37.53 0.20 -8.21
N GLU A 346 37.00 1.11 -7.39
CA GLU A 346 35.56 1.22 -7.17
C GLU A 346 34.79 1.61 -8.44
N ALA A 347 35.36 2.46 -9.30
CA ALA A 347 34.78 2.84 -10.58
C ALA A 347 34.70 1.68 -11.58
N GLY A 348 35.69 0.78 -11.57
CA GLY A 348 35.62 -0.49 -12.31
C GLY A 348 34.42 -1.34 -11.86
N ALA A 349 34.24 -1.51 -10.55
CA ALA A 349 33.09 -2.24 -10.01
C ALA A 349 31.73 -1.58 -10.36
N ILE A 350 31.67 -0.24 -10.34
CA ILE A 350 30.48 0.51 -10.76
C ILE A 350 30.17 0.27 -12.25
N ARG A 351 31.20 0.20 -13.11
CA ARG A 351 31.03 -0.10 -14.53
C ARG A 351 30.42 -1.48 -14.77
N ASP A 352 30.92 -2.49 -14.07
CA ASP A 352 30.39 -3.86 -14.18
C ASP A 352 28.94 -3.94 -13.70
N TRP A 353 28.63 -3.25 -12.59
CA TRP A 353 27.27 -3.11 -12.07
C TRP A 353 26.32 -2.42 -13.06
N ILE A 354 26.77 -1.36 -13.72
CA ILE A 354 26.02 -0.67 -14.78
C ILE A 354 25.69 -1.64 -15.94
N GLN A 355 26.63 -2.49 -16.32
CA GLN A 355 26.38 -3.48 -17.39
C GLN A 355 25.37 -4.54 -16.94
N GLN A 356 25.40 -4.95 -15.68
CA GLN A 356 24.38 -5.82 -15.09
C GLN A 356 23.00 -5.16 -15.09
N LEU A 357 22.90 -3.91 -14.62
CA LEU A 357 21.65 -3.15 -14.63
C LEU A 357 21.06 -2.99 -16.04
N LYS A 358 21.89 -2.80 -17.07
CA LYS A 358 21.41 -2.78 -18.47
C LYS A 358 20.79 -4.11 -18.90
N ASN A 359 21.44 -5.22 -18.56
CA ASN A 359 20.94 -6.57 -18.88
C ASN A 359 19.63 -6.87 -18.14
N ASP A 360 19.58 -6.53 -16.85
CA ASP A 360 18.42 -6.70 -15.99
C ASP A 360 17.24 -5.84 -16.45
N GLY A 361 17.50 -4.58 -16.80
CA GLY A 361 16.50 -3.66 -17.36
C GLY A 361 15.88 -4.19 -18.66
N ALA A 362 16.70 -4.75 -19.56
CA ALA A 362 16.20 -5.36 -20.80
C ALA A 362 15.35 -6.61 -20.54
N ALA A 363 15.75 -7.47 -19.59
CA ALA A 363 15.00 -8.66 -19.20
C ALA A 363 13.66 -8.29 -18.53
N LEU A 364 13.70 -7.32 -17.62
CA LEU A 364 12.56 -6.78 -16.90
C LEU A 364 11.55 -6.13 -17.85
N ALA A 365 12.01 -5.32 -18.81
CA ALA A 365 11.14 -4.70 -19.81
C ALA A 365 10.35 -5.74 -20.62
N ARG A 366 11.00 -6.82 -21.07
CA ARG A 366 10.32 -7.93 -21.77
C ARG A 366 9.25 -8.57 -20.90
N ARG A 367 9.53 -8.77 -19.61
CA ARG A 367 8.58 -9.39 -18.66
C ARG A 367 7.39 -8.46 -18.35
N CYS A 368 7.61 -7.17 -18.15
CA CYS A 368 6.55 -6.20 -17.90
C CYS A 368 5.59 -6.07 -19.10
N ILE A 369 6.13 -6.11 -20.34
CA ILE A 369 5.33 -6.12 -21.57
C ILE A 369 4.47 -7.39 -21.63
N LYS A 370 5.05 -8.56 -21.36
CA LYS A 370 4.34 -9.85 -21.43
C LYS A 370 3.16 -9.94 -20.46
N VAL A 371 3.29 -9.37 -19.26
CA VAL A 371 2.26 -9.44 -18.22
C VAL A 371 1.26 -8.28 -18.31
N GLY A 372 1.42 -7.36 -19.27
CA GLY A 372 0.54 -6.21 -19.39
C GLY A 372 0.60 -5.28 -18.16
N ALA A 373 1.73 -5.27 -17.46
CA ALA A 373 2.02 -4.32 -16.36
C ALA A 373 2.26 -2.89 -16.87
N ALA A 374 1.78 -2.59 -18.08
CA ALA A 374 2.22 -1.46 -18.87
C ALA A 374 1.55 -0.16 -18.40
N ALA A 375 2.23 0.49 -17.46
CA ALA A 375 2.41 1.92 -17.43
C ALA A 375 3.87 2.18 -17.03
N THR A 376 4.80 1.98 -17.97
CA THR A 376 6.13 2.63 -18.02
C THR A 376 6.98 1.93 -19.10
N ALA A 377 7.11 2.57 -20.26
CA ALA A 377 8.28 2.45 -21.11
C ALA A 377 9.56 3.00 -20.42
N GLY A 378 9.59 3.01 -19.09
CA GLY A 378 10.60 3.65 -18.25
C GLY A 378 11.84 2.80 -18.08
N GLY A 379 11.78 1.47 -18.23
CA GLY A 379 12.98 0.62 -18.12
C GLY A 379 14.04 0.95 -19.18
N HIS A 380 13.63 1.07 -20.44
CA HIS A 380 14.52 1.50 -21.53
C HIS A 380 14.91 2.97 -21.38
N ALA A 381 13.94 3.86 -21.19
CA ALA A 381 14.22 5.29 -21.01
C ALA A 381 15.16 5.58 -19.83
N ARG A 382 15.10 4.81 -18.73
CA ARG A 382 15.99 4.96 -17.57
C ARG A 382 17.35 4.30 -17.77
N SER A 383 17.41 3.19 -18.51
CA SER A 383 18.69 2.66 -19.00
C SER A 383 19.38 3.71 -19.90
N ASP A 384 18.61 4.42 -20.72
CA ASP A 384 19.10 5.51 -21.56
C ASP A 384 19.56 6.71 -20.71
N MET A 385 18.82 7.09 -19.66
CA MET A 385 19.26 8.11 -18.70
C MET A 385 20.61 7.77 -18.08
N LEU A 386 20.83 6.50 -17.72
CA LEU A 386 22.09 6.07 -17.13
C LEU A 386 23.23 6.09 -18.16
N VAL A 387 22.94 5.77 -19.43
CA VAL A 387 23.86 5.93 -20.56
C VAL A 387 24.21 7.41 -20.78
N ASP A 388 23.22 8.29 -20.70
CA ASP A 388 23.43 9.72 -20.91
C ASP A 388 24.19 10.37 -19.74
N ALA A 389 23.95 9.95 -18.49
CA ALA A 389 24.75 10.37 -17.34
C ALA A 389 26.24 9.98 -17.48
N ILE A 390 26.53 8.79 -18.03
CA ILE A 390 27.92 8.36 -18.33
C ILE A 390 28.57 9.27 -19.38
N LYS A 391 27.81 9.61 -20.44
CA LYS A 391 28.29 10.49 -21.52
C LYS A 391 28.52 11.91 -21.05
N GLU A 392 27.54 12.52 -20.36
CA GLU A 392 27.61 13.89 -19.85
C GLU A 392 28.81 14.09 -18.94
N HIS A 393 29.08 13.10 -18.09
CA HIS A 393 30.20 13.16 -17.17
C HIS A 393 31.53 12.73 -17.78
N LYS A 394 31.56 12.38 -19.08
CA LYS A 394 32.74 11.83 -19.78
C LYS A 394 33.45 10.77 -18.93
N PHE A 395 32.68 9.94 -18.24
CA PHE A 395 33.17 9.15 -17.11
C PHE A 395 34.30 8.21 -17.51
N GLU A 396 34.17 7.53 -18.67
CA GLU A 396 35.19 6.63 -19.19
C GLU A 396 36.46 7.37 -19.66
N GLU A 397 36.33 8.58 -20.18
CA GLU A 397 37.46 9.41 -20.61
C GLU A 397 38.23 9.90 -19.37
N ASN A 398 37.51 10.41 -18.37
CA ASN A 398 38.09 10.88 -17.11
C ASN A 398 38.73 9.75 -16.30
N LEU A 399 38.12 8.56 -16.28
CA LEU A 399 38.69 7.39 -15.62
C LEU A 399 39.98 6.92 -16.31
N LYS A 400 40.02 6.86 -17.64
CA LYS A 400 41.24 6.51 -18.38
C LYS A 400 42.34 7.55 -18.19
N GLU A 401 41.99 8.82 -18.08
CA GLU A 401 42.98 9.87 -17.84
C GLU A 401 43.53 9.84 -16.42
N THR A 402 42.70 9.56 -15.41
CA THR A 402 43.18 9.38 -14.02
C THR A 402 44.01 8.12 -13.85
N GLU A 403 43.67 7.01 -14.51
CA GLU A 403 44.50 5.80 -14.60
C GLU A 403 45.90 6.13 -15.16
N LYS A 404 45.98 6.86 -16.29
CA LYS A 404 47.27 7.30 -16.85
C LYS A 404 48.03 8.26 -15.94
N ARG A 405 47.34 9.14 -15.20
CA ARG A 405 47.97 10.05 -14.23
C ARG A 405 48.57 9.28 -13.05
N LEU A 406 47.91 8.21 -12.59
CA LEU A 406 48.42 7.31 -11.56
C LEU A 406 49.68 6.57 -12.02
N ASP A 407 49.69 6.04 -13.26
CA ASP A 407 50.84 5.35 -13.84
C ASP A 407 52.05 6.28 -14.05
N ARG A 408 51.80 7.58 -14.30
CA ARG A 408 52.86 8.60 -14.44
C ARG A 408 53.36 9.16 -13.10
N ALA A 409 52.66 8.90 -11.99
CA ALA A 409 52.95 9.46 -10.67
C ALA A 409 53.80 8.52 -9.78
N GLU A 410 54.58 7.62 -10.37
CA GLU A 410 55.63 6.89 -9.66
C GLU A 410 56.97 7.62 -9.84
N PRO A 411 57.43 8.40 -8.85
CA PRO A 411 58.84 8.78 -8.78
C PRO A 411 59.65 7.57 -8.33
N ASP A 412 60.72 7.26 -9.06
CA ASP A 412 61.59 6.10 -8.84
C ASP A 412 62.29 6.10 -7.46
N SER A 413 62.29 7.24 -6.74
CA SER A 413 62.85 7.39 -5.39
C SER A 413 62.21 8.53 -4.57
N VAL A 414 62.34 8.47 -3.23
CA VAL A 414 61.91 9.55 -2.30
C VAL A 414 62.57 10.90 -2.63
N THR A 415 63.81 10.86 -3.11
CA THR A 415 64.60 12.01 -3.55
C THR A 415 64.07 12.65 -4.83
N ASP A 416 63.59 11.87 -5.80
CA ASP A 416 62.96 12.40 -7.02
C ASP A 416 61.61 13.06 -6.70
N ALA A 417 60.84 12.47 -5.78
CA ALA A 417 59.56 13.03 -5.36
C ALA A 417 59.74 14.40 -4.66
N GLN A 418 60.80 14.53 -3.84
CA GLN A 418 61.16 15.80 -3.20
C GLN A 418 61.63 16.85 -4.21
N ALA A 419 62.48 16.48 -5.18
CA ALA A 419 62.96 17.39 -6.23
C ALA A 419 61.83 17.88 -7.16
N GLN A 420 60.86 17.02 -7.48
CA GLN A 420 59.68 17.39 -8.28
C GLN A 420 58.72 18.32 -7.52
N LEU A 421 58.56 18.13 -6.20
CA LEU A 421 57.80 19.02 -5.33
C LEU A 421 58.47 20.40 -5.17
N GLU A 422 59.80 20.42 -5.03
CA GLU A 422 60.59 21.66 -4.99
C GLU A 422 60.48 22.43 -6.31
N HIS A 423 60.60 21.75 -7.45
CA HIS A 423 60.41 22.34 -8.77
C HIS A 423 58.98 22.86 -9.01
N LEU A 424 57.95 22.20 -8.47
CA LEU A 424 56.56 22.67 -8.55
C LEU A 424 56.27 23.84 -7.60
N HIS A 425 56.94 23.92 -6.45
CA HIS A 425 56.92 25.10 -5.58
C HIS A 425 57.67 26.28 -6.20
N GLU A 426 58.74 26.05 -6.97
CA GLU A 426 59.52 27.08 -7.64
C GLU A 426 58.81 27.67 -8.87
N THR A 427 57.91 26.91 -9.52
CA THR A 427 57.23 27.32 -10.77
C THR A 427 55.90 28.05 -10.57
N LYS A 428 55.39 28.17 -9.33
CA LYS A 428 54.25 29.04 -8.99
C LYS A 428 54.70 30.16 -8.06
N ILE A 429 54.56 31.40 -8.51
CA ILE A 429 54.73 32.61 -7.69
C ILE A 429 53.86 32.46 -6.43
N ILE A 430 54.50 32.43 -5.25
CA ILE A 430 53.83 32.42 -3.95
C ILE A 430 52.94 33.69 -3.88
N PRO A 431 51.62 33.58 -3.66
CA PRO A 431 50.79 34.77 -3.45
C PRO A 431 51.31 35.57 -2.26
N PRO A 432 51.44 36.90 -2.37
CA PRO A 432 52.04 37.75 -1.32
C PRO A 432 51.32 37.66 0.04
N ASP A 433 50.11 37.09 0.08
CA ASP A 433 49.29 36.92 1.28
C ASP A 433 49.71 35.72 2.17
N LEU A 434 50.55 34.81 1.68
CA LEU A 434 51.03 33.63 2.45
C LEU A 434 52.42 33.82 3.09
N LEU A 435 53.19 34.82 2.65
CA LEU A 435 54.53 35.13 3.14
C LEU A 435 54.60 35.45 4.65
N PRO A 436 53.66 36.19 5.27
CA PRO A 436 53.72 36.50 6.70
C PRO A 436 53.64 35.25 7.59
N SER A 437 52.80 34.28 7.22
CA SER A 437 52.59 33.04 7.99
C SER A 437 53.78 32.09 7.95
N ILE A 438 54.55 32.10 6.86
CA ILE A 438 55.76 31.28 6.70
C ILE A 438 56.91 31.88 7.52
N PHE A 439 57.01 33.21 7.59
CA PHE A 439 58.06 33.88 8.35
C PHE A 439 57.81 33.90 9.87
N GLU A 440 56.56 33.94 10.34
CA GLU A 440 56.27 33.83 11.78
C GLU A 440 56.65 32.45 12.34
N ASN A 441 56.37 31.38 11.60
CA ASN A 441 56.70 30.01 12.02
C ASN A 441 58.21 29.69 11.95
N ALA A 442 58.97 30.39 11.10
CA ALA A 442 60.41 30.20 10.97
C ALA A 442 61.24 30.93 12.05
N LEU A 443 60.66 31.91 12.76
CA LEU A 443 61.34 32.69 13.79
C LEU A 443 61.40 31.98 15.17
N GLU A 444 60.68 30.87 15.35
CA GLU A 444 60.64 30.10 16.61
C GLU A 444 61.57 28.87 16.63
N SER A 445 62.43 28.70 15.61
CA SER A 445 63.25 27.49 15.44
C SER A 445 64.74 27.80 15.29
N ASP A 446 65.60 26.89 15.78
CA ASP A 446 67.08 26.91 15.71
C ASP A 446 67.67 26.99 14.27
N VAL A 447 66.80 27.01 13.26
CA VAL A 447 67.14 27.09 11.82
C VAL A 447 67.37 28.55 11.37
N LEU A 448 67.19 29.53 12.26
CA LEU A 448 67.36 30.97 11.97
C LEU A 448 68.69 31.30 11.29
N SER A 449 69.79 30.65 11.70
CA SER A 449 71.13 30.84 11.11
C SER A 449 71.22 30.30 9.67
N SER A 450 70.54 29.19 9.38
CA SER A 450 70.49 28.59 8.04
C SER A 450 69.64 29.46 7.11
N VAL A 451 68.46 29.89 7.57
CA VAL A 451 67.55 30.76 6.79
C VAL A 451 68.23 32.08 6.46
N LEU A 452 68.92 32.71 7.40
CA LEU A 452 69.64 33.96 7.17
C LEU A 452 70.82 33.80 6.20
N ARG A 453 71.51 32.66 6.25
CA ARG A 453 72.61 32.35 5.32
C ARG A 453 72.09 32.11 3.91
N THR A 454 70.94 31.46 3.76
CA THR A 454 70.28 31.25 2.47
C THR A 454 69.71 32.54 1.89
N VAL A 455 69.14 33.41 2.73
CA VAL A 455 68.70 34.75 2.31
C VAL A 455 69.89 35.60 1.89
N HIS A 456 71.00 35.59 2.65
CA HIS A 456 72.24 36.31 2.30
C HIS A 456 72.81 35.87 0.95
N ASN A 457 72.86 34.57 0.71
CA ASN A 457 73.41 34.00 -0.53
C ASN A 457 72.53 34.21 -1.77
N ASN A 458 71.29 34.69 -1.61
CA ASN A 458 70.32 34.89 -2.70
C ASN A 458 69.73 36.31 -2.75
N MET A 459 70.37 37.28 -2.08
CA MET A 459 69.87 38.66 -1.94
C MET A 459 69.58 39.35 -3.28
N ASP A 460 70.37 39.06 -4.32
CA ASP A 460 70.27 39.69 -5.65
C ASP A 460 68.98 39.32 -6.40
N ARG A 461 68.21 38.35 -5.88
CA ARG A 461 66.96 37.85 -6.47
C ARG A 461 65.71 38.41 -5.81
N PHE A 462 65.84 39.27 -4.80
CA PHE A 462 64.70 39.84 -4.07
C PHE A 462 64.41 41.29 -4.48
N PRO A 463 63.14 41.67 -4.68
CA PRO A 463 62.77 43.07 -4.91
C PRO A 463 63.15 43.97 -3.72
N HIS A 464 63.57 45.21 -3.99
CA HIS A 464 63.97 46.18 -2.96
C HIS A 464 62.94 46.39 -1.82
N SER A 465 61.64 46.22 -2.11
CA SER A 465 60.55 46.29 -1.14
C SER A 465 60.58 45.16 -0.09
N VAL A 466 61.01 43.96 -0.48
CA VAL A 466 61.14 42.79 0.40
C VAL A 466 62.34 42.94 1.33
N VAL A 467 63.46 43.45 0.80
CA VAL A 467 64.65 43.77 1.59
C VAL A 467 64.38 44.88 2.61
N ALA A 468 63.60 45.89 2.25
CA ALA A 468 63.17 46.96 3.16
C ALA A 468 62.24 46.44 4.27
N TYR A 469 61.32 45.51 3.95
CA TYR A 469 60.43 44.87 4.91
C TYR A 469 61.18 44.01 5.93
N LEU A 470 62.15 43.21 5.49
CA LEU A 470 63.03 42.41 6.36
C LEU A 470 63.89 43.30 7.27
N LYS A 471 64.45 44.41 6.75
CA LYS A 471 65.16 45.42 7.56
C LYS A 471 64.26 45.99 8.66
N ASN A 472 62.97 46.23 8.38
CA ASN A 472 62.03 46.78 9.35
C ASN A 472 61.68 45.77 10.46
N ILE A 473 61.49 44.49 10.12
CA ILE A 473 61.25 43.41 11.09
C ILE A 473 62.44 43.24 12.04
N CYS A 474 63.68 43.24 11.51
CA CYS A 474 64.89 43.14 12.33
C CYS A 474 65.08 44.35 13.26
N ARG A 475 64.64 45.53 12.84
CA ARG A 475 64.69 46.78 13.63
C ARG A 475 63.66 46.79 14.77
N VAL A 476 62.47 46.23 14.54
CA VAL A 476 61.37 46.15 15.53
C VAL A 476 61.65 45.07 16.59
N LYS A 477 62.26 43.93 16.23
CA LYS A 477 62.54 42.81 17.17
C LYS A 477 63.91 42.87 17.90
N ARG A 478 64.68 43.97 17.79
CA ARG A 478 65.97 44.23 18.49
C ARG A 478 67.06 43.15 18.34
N PHE A 479 67.23 42.56 17.16
CA PHE A 479 68.37 41.67 16.88
C PHE A 479 69.61 42.49 16.46
N SER A 480 70.40 42.95 17.45
CA SER A 480 71.52 43.88 17.24
C SER A 480 72.64 43.35 16.31
N ALA A 481 72.91 42.04 16.33
CA ALA A 481 73.93 41.41 15.49
C ALA A 481 73.54 41.37 14.00
N LEU A 482 72.25 41.17 13.72
CA LEU A 482 71.70 41.01 12.37
C LEU A 482 71.49 42.37 11.69
N ALA A 483 71.15 43.40 12.46
CA ALA A 483 71.11 44.78 11.99
C ALA A 483 72.50 45.33 11.63
N MET A 484 73.56 44.96 12.36
CA MET A 484 74.94 45.31 12.00
C MET A 484 75.39 44.57 10.73
N PHE A 485 75.04 43.29 10.59
CA PHE A 485 75.37 42.48 9.40
C PHE A 485 74.72 43.03 8.12
N LEU A 486 73.43 43.39 8.18
CA LEU A 486 72.71 43.99 7.05
C LEU A 486 73.16 45.42 6.72
N SER A 487 73.67 46.18 7.70
CA SER A 487 74.24 47.51 7.46
C SER A 487 75.67 47.48 6.89
N ALA A 488 76.42 46.40 7.10
CA ALA A 488 77.73 46.18 6.50
C ALA A 488 77.61 45.83 5.00
N ILE A 489 76.59 45.05 4.64
CA ILE A 489 76.29 44.66 3.24
C ILE A 489 75.80 45.85 2.40
N ASP A 490 75.06 46.79 3.01
CA ASP A 490 74.60 48.03 2.34
C ASP A 490 75.76 48.96 1.92
N LYS A 491 76.96 48.77 2.51
CA LYS A 491 78.20 49.46 2.11
C LYS A 491 78.97 48.76 0.99
N GLU A 492 78.73 47.48 0.74
CA GLU A 492 79.35 46.73 -0.37
C GLU A 492 78.48 46.74 -1.64
N CYS A 493 77.16 46.98 -1.52
CA CYS A 493 76.23 47.07 -2.64
C CYS A 493 76.03 48.51 -3.20
N LYS A 494 76.73 49.51 -2.67
CA LYS A 494 76.85 50.88 -3.23
C LYS A 494 78.27 51.09 -3.72
#